data_AF-A0A8E2APG5-F1
#
_entry.id   AF-A0A8E2APG5-F1
#
_cell.length_a   1.000
_cell.length_b   1.000
_cell.length_c   1.000
_cell.angle_alpha   90.00
_cell.angle_beta   90.00
_cell.angle_gamma   90.00
#
_symmetry.space_group_name_H-M   'P 1'
#
loop_
_entity.id
_entity.type
_entity.pdbx_description
1 polymer ?
#
loop_
_entity_poly.entity_id
_entity_poly.type
_entity_poly.pdbx_seq_one_letter_code
_entity_poly.pdbx_strand_id
1 'polypeptide(L)'
;MWGLTRRNSELTNKAPDQTASTGVEGHHKRDKMPEGQLLATDVTEAIAPTVVKGDWVLFHPVYSPEELRSVQIMHRDAKTFSDKVAVTFVRLLRWGFDIASGYKYKPVPPGSNMSVQELREKGYVMDERQWLRRILFLESIAGVPGMVAAVLRHLRSLRLMRRDGGWIHTLLEEAENERMHLMTFMTLRKPSIWFRAMVLGAQGVFYNAFFLSYILSPKTSHRFVAHLEEEAVVTYTRCIEEIEAGRIPEWTNAPAPAIAKDYWRLDPDAKLLDVMYAVRSDESTHRFVNHSLANLNYKTDVNPFALREPGMDVKGQKLGFEREEAEKYVEQSHKLLEEHRRH
;
A
#
# COMPACT_ATOMS: atom_id res chain seq x y z
N MET A 1 -3.23 50.15 4.95
CA MET A 1 -4.44 49.33 5.21
C MET A 1 -4.53 48.28 4.10
N TRP A 2 -3.86 47.14 4.25
CA TRP A 2 -3.92 46.01 3.33
C TRP A 2 -4.19 44.75 4.15
N GLY A 3 -5.48 44.45 4.34
CA GLY A 3 -5.92 43.24 5.02
C GLY A 3 -5.84 42.07 4.05
N LEU A 4 -4.78 41.25 4.15
CA LEU A 4 -4.77 39.92 3.58
C LEU A 4 -5.60 39.02 4.49
N THR A 5 -6.81 38.70 4.05
CA THR A 5 -7.68 37.71 4.67
C THR A 5 -6.96 36.36 4.66
N ARG A 6 -6.34 35.96 5.78
CA ARG A 6 -5.93 34.58 6.02
C ARG A 6 -7.21 33.75 6.06
N ARG A 7 -7.54 33.06 4.96
CA ARG A 7 -8.48 31.94 5.02
C ARG A 7 -7.83 30.85 5.86
N ASN A 8 -8.25 30.72 7.11
CA ASN A 8 -7.99 29.53 7.90
C ASN A 8 -8.69 28.36 7.18
N SER A 9 -7.91 27.56 6.48
CA SER A 9 -8.32 26.29 5.88
C SER A 9 -7.88 25.18 6.82
N GLU A 10 -8.77 24.24 7.10
CA GLU A 10 -8.55 23.11 8.02
C GLU A 10 -7.45 22.16 7.53
N LEU A 11 -7.04 22.28 6.25
CA LEU A 11 -5.89 21.55 5.71
C LEU A 11 -4.53 22.08 6.14
N THR A 12 -4.42 23.21 6.84
CA THR A 12 -3.11 23.83 7.10
C THR A 12 -2.43 23.37 8.40
N ASN A 13 -1.14 23.05 8.33
CA ASN A 13 -0.33 22.67 9.50
C ASN A 13 -0.28 23.77 10.58
N LYS A 14 -0.49 23.40 11.86
CA LYS A 14 -0.34 24.28 13.03
C LYS A 14 1.13 24.57 13.36
N ALA A 15 1.39 25.71 14.02
CA ALA A 15 2.74 26.10 14.43
C ALA A 15 3.31 25.13 15.49
N PRO A 16 4.65 24.88 15.52
CA PRO A 16 5.25 23.82 16.35
C PRO A 16 5.00 23.97 17.85
N ASP A 17 4.83 25.20 18.32
CA ASP A 17 4.61 25.62 19.70
C ASP A 17 3.13 25.58 20.12
N GLN A 18 2.19 25.42 19.18
CA GLN A 18 0.77 25.25 19.49
C GLN A 18 0.51 23.84 20.04
N THR A 19 -0.32 23.74 21.08
CA THR A 19 -0.79 22.48 21.67
C THR A 19 -1.47 21.62 20.61
N ALA A 20 -0.86 20.48 20.28
CA ALA A 20 -1.41 19.52 19.33
C ALA A 20 -2.60 18.76 19.96
N SER A 21 -3.60 18.41 19.15
CA SER A 21 -4.57 17.39 19.53
C SER A 21 -3.87 16.03 19.58
N THR A 22 -4.38 15.10 20.39
CA THR A 22 -3.76 13.79 20.52
C THR A 22 -3.77 13.07 19.18
N GLY A 23 -2.57 12.76 18.66
CA GLY A 23 -2.40 11.94 17.47
C GLY A 23 -2.79 10.49 17.75
N VAL A 24 -3.04 9.75 16.68
CA VAL A 24 -3.44 8.33 16.68
C VAL A 24 -2.27 7.37 16.90
N GLU A 25 -1.15 7.84 17.48
CA GLU A 25 -0.06 6.97 17.90
C GLU A 25 -0.51 6.10 19.08
N GLY A 26 -1.20 5.00 18.78
CA GLY A 26 -1.46 3.87 19.68
C GLY A 26 -1.95 4.22 21.09
N HIS A 27 -1.86 3.24 21.99
CA HIS A 27 -2.16 3.42 23.40
C HIS A 27 -1.19 4.45 24.02
N HIS A 28 -1.73 5.57 24.49
CA HIS A 28 -1.00 6.59 25.23
C HIS A 28 -0.76 6.12 26.67
N LYS A 29 0.13 6.78 27.42
CA LYS A 29 0.41 6.47 28.84
C LYS A 29 -0.82 6.51 29.77
N ARG A 30 -1.92 7.11 29.29
CA ARG A 30 -3.26 7.22 29.90
C ARG A 30 -4.18 6.04 29.60
N ASP A 31 -3.76 5.16 28.69
CA ASP A 31 -4.48 3.94 28.26
C ASP A 31 -3.83 2.66 28.83
N LYS A 32 -2.98 2.80 29.85
CA LYS A 32 -2.38 1.65 30.55
C LYS A 32 -3.44 0.97 31.42
N MET A 33 -3.50 -0.36 31.32
CA MET A 33 -4.22 -1.22 32.28
C MET A 33 -3.81 -0.89 33.72
N PRO A 34 -4.73 -1.01 34.71
CA PRO A 34 -4.41 -0.73 36.10
C PRO A 34 -3.20 -1.55 36.58
N GLU A 35 -2.21 -0.89 37.17
CA GLU A 35 -1.08 -1.57 37.83
C GLU A 35 -1.62 -2.46 38.96
N GLY A 36 -1.42 -3.80 38.88
CA GLY A 36 -1.76 -4.66 40.01
C GLY A 36 -2.00 -6.16 39.80
N GLN A 37 -1.80 -6.75 38.62
CA GLN A 37 -1.94 -8.21 38.47
C GLN A 37 -0.78 -8.82 37.66
N LEU A 38 0.40 -8.87 38.28
CA LEU A 38 1.36 -9.93 38.01
C LEU A 38 1.65 -10.58 39.36
N LEU A 39 0.78 -11.52 39.75
CA LEU A 39 1.08 -12.45 40.81
C LEU A 39 2.15 -13.42 40.32
N ALA A 40 3.16 -13.57 41.17
CA ALA A 40 4.34 -14.39 40.99
C ALA A 40 4.00 -15.85 40.69
N THR A 41 4.80 -16.45 39.79
CA THR A 41 5.38 -17.77 40.00
C THR A 41 6.63 -17.90 39.14
N ASP A 42 7.77 -18.04 39.80
CA ASP A 42 9.02 -18.54 39.22
C ASP A 42 8.80 -19.94 38.64
N VAL A 43 9.13 -20.12 37.36
CA VAL A 43 9.69 -21.39 36.87
C VAL A 43 10.73 -21.08 35.80
N THR A 44 11.98 -21.34 36.17
CA THR A 44 13.13 -21.52 35.30
C THR A 44 12.86 -22.61 34.25
N GLU A 45 12.59 -22.20 33.01
CA GLU A 45 12.89 -22.91 31.75
C GLU A 45 12.19 -22.12 30.63
N ALA A 46 12.90 -21.18 29.98
CA ALA A 46 12.35 -20.46 28.84
C ALA A 46 12.41 -21.37 27.61
N ILE A 47 11.40 -22.24 27.49
CA ILE A 47 10.92 -22.74 26.20
C ILE A 47 10.71 -21.50 25.31
N ALA A 48 11.37 -21.46 24.16
CA ALA A 48 11.15 -20.42 23.16
C ALA A 48 9.63 -20.33 22.88
N PRO A 49 9.02 -19.13 22.98
CA PRO A 49 7.58 -19.02 22.77
C PRO A 49 7.24 -19.43 21.34
N THR A 50 6.47 -20.50 21.19
CA THR A 50 6.07 -21.13 19.92
C THR A 50 5.04 -20.34 19.13
N VAL A 51 4.63 -19.15 19.58
CA VAL A 51 3.81 -18.22 18.79
C VAL A 51 4.24 -16.80 19.11
N VAL A 52 5.01 -16.21 18.20
CA VAL A 52 5.32 -14.78 18.27
C VAL A 52 4.12 -14.03 17.68
N LYS A 53 3.30 -13.39 18.51
CA LYS A 53 2.16 -12.58 18.05
C LYS A 53 2.61 -11.12 17.83
N GLY A 54 2.83 -10.76 16.56
CA GLY A 54 2.47 -9.48 15.93
C GLY A 54 2.94 -8.10 16.44
N ASP A 55 3.70 -7.96 17.53
CA ASP A 55 4.01 -6.62 18.10
C ASP A 55 5.06 -5.79 17.33
N TRP A 56 5.60 -6.28 16.20
CA TRP A 56 6.65 -5.60 15.42
C TRP A 56 6.19 -5.03 14.07
N VAL A 57 4.89 -5.08 13.77
CA VAL A 57 4.34 -4.59 12.50
C VAL A 57 3.59 -3.28 12.73
N LEU A 58 3.72 -2.32 11.83
CA LEU A 58 2.89 -1.12 11.79
C LEU A 58 1.42 -1.50 11.60
N PHE A 59 0.53 -0.55 11.88
CA PHE A 59 -0.90 -0.77 11.71
C PHE A 59 -1.20 -1.17 10.26
N HIS A 60 -1.97 -2.25 10.09
CA HIS A 60 -2.35 -2.77 8.80
C HIS A 60 -3.87 -2.95 8.75
N PRO A 61 -4.50 -2.73 7.59
CA PRO A 61 -5.94 -2.88 7.47
C PRO A 61 -6.38 -4.34 7.67
N VAL A 62 -7.57 -4.50 8.25
CA VAL A 62 -8.30 -5.78 8.31
C VAL A 62 -9.57 -5.58 7.51
N TYR A 63 -9.77 -6.42 6.51
CA TYR A 63 -10.85 -6.27 5.54
C TYR A 63 -12.00 -7.23 5.81
N SER A 64 -13.22 -6.74 5.66
CA SER A 64 -14.40 -7.61 5.56
C SER A 64 -14.50 -8.24 4.16
N PRO A 65 -15.18 -9.41 4.02
CA PRO A 65 -15.39 -10.05 2.72
C PRO A 65 -16.08 -9.14 1.68
N GLU A 66 -17.01 -8.29 2.11
CA GLU A 66 -17.71 -7.33 1.25
C GLU A 66 -16.76 -6.27 0.71
N GLU A 67 -15.85 -5.79 1.56
CA GLU A 67 -14.83 -4.80 1.21
C GLU A 67 -13.82 -5.34 0.19
N LEU A 68 -13.38 -6.59 0.35
CA LEU A 68 -12.45 -7.24 -0.58
C LEU A 68 -13.00 -7.33 -2.02
N ARG A 69 -14.34 -7.42 -2.15
CA ARG A 69 -15.04 -7.53 -3.44
C ARG A 69 -15.43 -6.18 -4.05
N SER A 70 -15.35 -5.09 -3.29
CA SER A 70 -15.78 -3.76 -3.75
C SER A 70 -14.74 -3.07 -4.66
N VAL A 71 -13.51 -3.58 -4.71
CA VAL A 71 -12.39 -2.99 -5.46
C VAL A 71 -12.63 -3.05 -6.96
N GLN A 72 -12.63 -1.88 -7.61
CA GLN A 72 -12.78 -1.73 -9.05
C GLN A 72 -11.45 -1.36 -9.73
N ILE A 73 -11.27 -1.87 -10.95
CA ILE A 73 -10.24 -1.40 -11.86
C ILE A 73 -10.68 -0.01 -12.37
N MET A 74 -9.86 1.00 -12.10
CA MET A 74 -10.09 2.38 -12.53
C MET A 74 -8.79 2.99 -13.00
N HIS A 75 -8.85 3.91 -13.95
CA HIS A 75 -7.69 4.62 -14.47
C HIS A 75 -7.96 6.11 -14.44
N ARG A 76 -7.01 6.90 -13.92
CA ARG A 76 -7.13 8.36 -13.93
C ARG A 76 -6.67 8.94 -15.26
N ASP A 77 -7.46 9.84 -15.83
CA ASP A 77 -7.03 10.64 -16.99
C ASP A 77 -5.87 11.58 -16.64
N ALA A 78 -4.88 11.66 -17.52
CA ALA A 78 -3.72 12.53 -17.37
C ALA A 78 -4.07 13.99 -17.74
N LYS A 79 -4.47 14.78 -16.72
CA LYS A 79 -4.93 16.17 -16.90
C LYS A 79 -3.76 17.14 -17.10
N THR A 80 -2.72 17.04 -16.27
CA THR A 80 -1.59 17.99 -16.27
C THR A 80 -0.40 17.47 -17.08
N PHE A 81 0.55 18.34 -17.44
CA PHE A 81 1.81 17.90 -18.06
C PHE A 81 2.58 16.92 -17.15
N SER A 82 2.62 17.19 -15.84
CA SER A 82 3.19 16.29 -14.84
C SER A 82 2.51 14.91 -14.86
N ASP A 83 1.17 14.89 -14.94
CA ASP A 83 0.41 13.62 -15.00
C ASP A 83 0.75 12.84 -16.28
N LYS A 84 0.88 13.55 -17.41
CA LYS A 84 1.28 12.94 -18.69
C LYS A 84 2.67 12.33 -18.63
N VAL A 85 3.63 13.00 -18.00
CA VAL A 85 4.98 12.45 -17.78
C VAL A 85 4.92 11.20 -16.91
N ALA A 86 4.21 11.26 -15.77
CA ALA A 86 4.07 10.14 -14.84
C ALA A 86 3.46 8.90 -15.51
N VAL A 87 2.30 9.03 -16.16
CA VAL A 87 1.62 7.90 -16.82
C VAL A 87 2.43 7.35 -17.99
N THR A 88 3.11 8.20 -18.75
CA THR A 88 3.96 7.75 -19.86
C THR A 88 5.12 6.93 -19.32
N PHE A 89 5.75 7.37 -18.23
CA PHE A 89 6.85 6.65 -17.62
C PHE A 89 6.40 5.29 -17.05
N VAL A 90 5.25 5.23 -16.37
CA VAL A 90 4.66 3.94 -15.93
C VAL A 90 4.43 3.01 -17.11
N ARG A 91 3.82 3.50 -18.20
CA ARG A 91 3.58 2.70 -19.41
C ARG A 91 4.87 2.18 -20.04
N LEU A 92 5.92 2.99 -20.08
CA LEU A 92 7.24 2.58 -20.59
C LEU A 92 7.89 1.52 -19.70
N LEU A 93 7.85 1.70 -18.37
CA LEU A 93 8.37 0.71 -17.42
C LEU A 93 7.60 -0.60 -17.51
N ARG A 94 6.27 -0.55 -17.56
CA ARG A 94 5.43 -1.73 -17.74
C ARG A 94 5.75 -2.44 -19.05
N TRP A 95 5.81 -1.72 -20.15
CA TRP A 95 6.16 -2.29 -21.46
C TRP A 95 7.54 -2.95 -21.45
N GLY A 96 8.55 -2.27 -20.91
CA GLY A 96 9.91 -2.81 -20.81
C GLY A 96 9.99 -4.04 -19.91
N PHE A 97 9.29 -4.00 -18.76
CA PHE A 97 9.23 -5.12 -17.84
C PHE A 97 8.47 -6.32 -18.41
N ASP A 98 7.34 -6.10 -19.09
CA ASP A 98 6.58 -7.17 -19.72
C ASP A 98 7.40 -7.87 -20.82
N ILE A 99 8.17 -7.11 -21.61
CA ILE A 99 9.13 -7.68 -22.57
C ILE A 99 10.23 -8.47 -21.87
N ALA A 100 10.90 -7.87 -20.87
CA ALA A 100 12.04 -8.49 -20.20
C ALA A 100 11.64 -9.75 -19.40
N SER A 101 10.44 -9.77 -18.83
CA SER A 101 9.89 -10.92 -18.10
C SER A 101 9.29 -11.98 -19.03
N GLY A 102 9.09 -11.66 -20.31
CA GLY A 102 8.39 -12.51 -21.26
C GLY A 102 6.89 -12.60 -20.99
N TYR A 103 6.33 -11.68 -20.21
CA TYR A 103 4.92 -11.61 -19.90
C TYR A 103 4.12 -11.28 -21.16
N LYS A 104 3.17 -12.15 -21.50
CA LYS A 104 2.23 -11.96 -22.61
C LYS A 104 0.83 -12.15 -22.06
N TYR A 105 0.04 -11.08 -22.07
CA TYR A 105 -1.38 -11.19 -21.82
C TYR A 105 -2.10 -11.37 -23.16
N LYS A 106 -2.68 -12.56 -23.35
CA LYS A 106 -3.59 -12.83 -24.47
C LYS A 106 -4.93 -13.25 -23.87
N PRO A 107 -6.04 -12.56 -24.17
CA PRO A 107 -7.34 -12.98 -23.66
C PRO A 107 -7.65 -14.40 -24.16
N VAL A 108 -8.14 -15.25 -23.26
CA VAL A 108 -8.59 -16.59 -23.64
C VAL A 108 -9.77 -16.44 -24.61
N PRO A 109 -9.77 -17.12 -25.77
CA PRO A 109 -10.89 -17.05 -26.71
C PRO A 109 -12.21 -17.44 -26.02
N PRO A 110 -13.30 -16.66 -26.19
CA PRO A 110 -14.60 -16.99 -25.61
C PRO A 110 -15.08 -18.38 -26.07
N GLY A 111 -15.54 -19.21 -25.13
CA GLY A 111 -16.00 -20.58 -25.41
C GLY A 111 -14.88 -21.59 -25.70
N SER A 112 -13.63 -21.27 -25.36
CA SER A 112 -12.53 -22.22 -25.50
C SER A 112 -12.68 -23.42 -24.55
N ASN A 113 -12.67 -24.62 -25.11
CA ASN A 113 -12.58 -25.89 -24.37
C ASN A 113 -11.11 -26.38 -24.21
N MET A 114 -10.14 -25.49 -24.38
CA MET A 114 -8.72 -25.84 -24.24
C MET A 114 -8.40 -26.18 -22.79
N SER A 115 -7.60 -27.22 -22.57
CA SER A 115 -7.06 -27.56 -21.26
C SER A 115 -6.13 -26.45 -20.74
N VAL A 116 -5.95 -26.38 -19.42
CA VAL A 116 -5.02 -25.41 -18.79
C VAL A 116 -3.61 -25.55 -19.37
N GLN A 117 -3.18 -26.78 -19.69
CA GLN A 117 -1.87 -27.02 -20.30
C GLN A 117 -1.77 -26.40 -21.70
N GLU A 118 -2.77 -26.60 -22.56
CA GLU A 118 -2.80 -25.98 -23.90
C GLU A 118 -2.87 -24.45 -23.83
N LEU A 119 -3.58 -23.90 -22.84
CA LEU A 119 -3.65 -22.46 -22.61
C LEU A 119 -2.28 -21.90 -22.20
N ARG A 120 -1.52 -22.61 -21.37
CA ARG A 120 -0.14 -22.24 -20.99
C ARG A 120 0.82 -22.32 -22.18
N GLU A 121 0.78 -23.41 -22.95
CA GLU A 121 1.64 -23.61 -24.13
C GLU A 121 1.43 -22.52 -25.19
N LYS A 122 0.19 -22.09 -25.41
CA LYS A 122 -0.15 -21.01 -26.35
C LYS A 122 0.06 -19.60 -25.77
N GLY A 123 0.40 -19.52 -24.48
CA GLY A 123 0.69 -18.28 -23.76
C GLY A 123 -0.55 -17.42 -23.50
N TYR A 124 -1.71 -18.04 -23.26
CA TYR A 124 -2.92 -17.36 -22.79
C TYR A 124 -2.95 -17.22 -21.26
N VAL A 125 -2.38 -18.20 -20.55
CA VAL A 125 -2.40 -18.29 -19.08
C VAL A 125 -0.97 -18.47 -18.58
N MET A 126 -0.66 -17.86 -17.43
CA MET A 126 0.61 -18.05 -16.74
C MET A 126 0.54 -19.18 -15.72
N ASP A 127 1.66 -19.86 -15.53
CA ASP A 127 1.84 -20.79 -14.42
C ASP A 127 2.15 -20.05 -13.09
N GLU A 128 2.10 -20.78 -11.98
CA GLU A 128 2.37 -20.28 -10.64
C GLU A 128 3.78 -19.69 -10.53
N ARG A 129 4.74 -20.27 -11.25
CA ARG A 129 6.14 -19.83 -11.25
C ARG A 129 6.32 -18.48 -11.92
N GLN A 130 5.63 -18.25 -13.03
CA GLN A 130 5.66 -17.00 -13.76
C GLN A 130 4.97 -15.90 -12.94
N TRP A 131 3.83 -16.20 -12.31
CA TRP A 131 3.16 -15.24 -11.42
C TRP A 131 4.04 -14.85 -10.23
N LEU A 132 4.61 -15.82 -9.52
CA LEU A 132 5.50 -15.51 -8.37
C LEU A 132 6.72 -14.72 -8.80
N ARG A 133 7.31 -15.02 -9.97
CA ARG A 133 8.47 -14.25 -10.45
C ARG A 133 8.12 -12.80 -10.71
N ARG A 134 6.95 -12.55 -11.30
CA ARG A 134 6.44 -11.20 -11.55
C ARG A 134 6.19 -10.46 -10.24
N ILE A 135 5.40 -11.05 -9.35
CA ILE A 135 5.03 -10.48 -8.05
C ILE A 135 6.30 -10.19 -7.24
N LEU A 136 7.13 -11.21 -6.97
CA LEU A 136 8.36 -11.04 -6.18
C LEU A 136 9.30 -9.95 -6.71
N PHE A 137 9.33 -9.72 -8.03
CA PHE A 137 10.16 -8.67 -8.60
C PHE A 137 9.52 -7.31 -8.37
N LEU A 138 8.23 -7.15 -8.68
CA LEU A 138 7.53 -5.88 -8.56
C LEU A 138 7.42 -5.43 -7.10
N GLU A 139 7.04 -6.32 -6.18
CA GLU A 139 6.95 -6.04 -4.74
C GLU A 139 8.30 -5.63 -4.13
N SER A 140 9.42 -6.15 -4.67
CA SER A 140 10.76 -5.74 -4.23
C SER A 140 11.12 -4.29 -4.61
N ILE A 141 10.38 -3.70 -5.55
CA ILE A 141 10.54 -2.32 -6.01
C ILE A 141 9.42 -1.44 -5.41
N ALA A 142 8.22 -1.98 -5.23
CA ALA A 142 7.04 -1.26 -4.72
C ALA A 142 7.24 -0.68 -3.31
N GLY A 143 8.01 -1.34 -2.43
CA GLY A 143 8.33 -0.78 -1.11
C GLY A 143 9.32 0.40 -1.10
N VAL A 144 9.90 0.78 -2.25
CA VAL A 144 10.93 1.84 -2.32
C VAL A 144 10.34 3.26 -2.28
N PRO A 145 9.30 3.62 -3.05
CA PRO A 145 8.76 4.97 -3.11
C PRO A 145 8.31 5.54 -1.76
N GLY A 146 7.49 4.79 -1.01
CA GLY A 146 7.01 5.19 0.32
C GLY A 146 8.17 5.49 1.28
N MET A 147 9.19 4.61 1.30
CA MET A 147 10.38 4.77 2.14
C MET A 147 11.18 6.03 1.76
N VAL A 148 11.45 6.25 0.47
CA VAL A 148 12.18 7.43 -0.01
C VAL A 148 11.43 8.72 0.33
N ALA A 149 10.12 8.75 0.08
CA ALA A 149 9.26 9.88 0.38
C ALA A 149 9.27 10.18 1.89
N ALA A 150 9.10 9.15 2.73
CA ALA A 150 9.14 9.25 4.18
C ALA A 150 10.47 9.80 4.68
N VAL A 151 11.61 9.27 4.21
CA VAL A 151 12.95 9.74 4.61
C VAL A 151 13.16 11.21 4.24
N LEU A 152 12.81 11.62 3.02
CA LEU A 152 12.97 13.00 2.56
C LEU A 152 12.10 13.99 3.35
N ARG A 153 10.88 13.58 3.70
CA ARG A 153 9.97 14.35 4.55
C ARG A 153 10.43 14.39 6.01
N HIS A 154 10.89 13.27 6.55
CA HIS A 154 11.45 13.16 7.89
C HIS A 154 12.64 14.10 8.08
N LEU A 155 13.64 14.02 7.20
CA LEU A 155 14.78 14.93 7.22
C LEU A 155 14.38 16.40 7.00
N ARG A 156 13.25 16.66 6.33
CA ARG A 156 12.71 18.02 6.15
C ARG A 156 12.07 18.55 7.41
N SER A 157 11.29 17.74 8.10
CA SER A 157 10.71 18.06 9.41
C SER A 157 11.81 18.40 10.40
N LEU A 158 12.86 17.57 10.49
CA LEU A 158 14.00 17.78 11.37
C LEU A 158 14.76 19.07 11.03
N ARG A 159 15.22 19.26 9.79
CA ARG A 159 16.05 20.44 9.44
C ARG A 159 15.30 21.78 9.51
N LEU A 160 13.98 21.75 9.40
CA LEU A 160 13.15 22.96 9.48
C LEU A 160 12.51 23.14 10.87
N MET A 161 12.66 22.19 11.78
CA MET A 161 12.01 22.16 13.10
C MET A 161 10.49 22.35 13.01
N ARG A 162 9.84 21.61 12.11
CA ARG A 162 8.40 21.73 11.82
C ARG A 162 7.70 20.39 11.90
N ARG A 163 6.42 20.42 12.30
CA ARG A 163 5.53 19.26 12.18
C ARG A 163 5.38 18.85 10.72
N ASP A 164 5.29 17.55 10.49
CA ASP A 164 5.12 16.97 9.16
C ASP A 164 3.66 16.95 8.69
N GLY A 165 2.71 16.88 9.63
CA GLY A 165 1.28 16.80 9.33
C GLY A 165 0.80 15.38 8.99
N GLY A 166 1.48 14.35 9.51
CA GLY A 166 1.05 12.95 9.44
C GLY A 166 1.37 12.22 8.13
N TRP A 167 2.26 12.76 7.29
CA TRP A 167 2.64 12.13 6.02
C TRP A 167 3.68 11.02 6.20
N ILE A 168 4.69 11.24 7.06
CA ILE A 168 5.81 10.31 7.25
C ILE A 168 5.30 8.92 7.64
N HIS A 169 4.36 8.86 8.59
CA HIS A 169 3.83 7.59 9.09
C HIS A 169 3.13 6.80 7.99
N THR A 170 2.15 7.38 7.31
CA THR A 170 1.44 6.73 6.19
C THR A 170 2.39 6.25 5.08
N LEU A 171 3.45 7.02 4.78
CA LEU A 171 4.43 6.62 3.76
C LEU A 171 5.34 5.48 4.21
N LEU A 172 5.63 5.37 5.51
CA LEU A 172 6.34 4.22 6.08
C LEU A 172 5.45 2.99 6.17
N GLU A 173 4.17 3.19 6.48
CA GLU A 173 3.15 2.12 6.49
C GLU A 173 2.99 1.51 5.10
N GLU A 174 2.84 2.34 4.05
CA GLU A 174 2.83 1.89 2.65
C GLU A 174 4.08 1.07 2.33
N ALA A 175 5.27 1.60 2.64
CA ALA A 175 6.52 0.88 2.38
C ALA A 175 6.65 -0.45 3.12
N GLU A 176 6.12 -0.54 4.34
CA GLU A 176 6.07 -1.79 5.08
C GLU A 176 5.03 -2.75 4.51
N ASN A 177 3.86 -2.26 4.11
CA ASN A 177 2.80 -3.08 3.55
C ASN A 177 3.28 -3.79 2.28
N GLU A 178 3.93 -3.06 1.36
CA GLU A 178 4.57 -3.62 0.16
C GLU A 178 5.67 -4.64 0.51
N ARG A 179 6.45 -4.39 1.57
CA ARG A 179 7.44 -5.36 2.07
C ARG A 179 6.73 -6.63 2.58
N MET A 180 5.56 -6.51 3.21
CA MET A 180 4.78 -7.66 3.68
C MET A 180 4.16 -8.46 2.54
N HIS A 181 3.80 -7.83 1.41
CA HIS A 181 3.50 -8.53 0.16
C HIS A 181 4.69 -9.41 -0.26
N LEU A 182 5.87 -8.80 -0.43
CA LEU A 182 7.09 -9.52 -0.82
C LEU A 182 7.38 -10.69 0.14
N MET A 183 7.38 -10.44 1.46
CA MET A 183 7.68 -11.46 2.46
C MET A 183 6.67 -12.60 2.44
N THR A 184 5.40 -12.31 2.20
CA THR A 184 4.35 -13.32 2.01
C THR A 184 4.65 -14.22 0.83
N PHE A 185 4.90 -13.65 -0.36
CA PHE A 185 5.13 -14.45 -1.56
C PHE A 185 6.49 -15.17 -1.56
N MET A 186 7.48 -14.68 -0.79
CA MET A 186 8.76 -15.37 -0.58
C MET A 186 8.61 -16.69 0.18
N THR A 187 7.54 -16.88 0.95
CA THR A 187 7.24 -18.17 1.59
C THR A 187 6.83 -19.25 0.57
N LEU A 188 6.25 -18.84 -0.56
CA LEU A 188 5.81 -19.74 -1.63
C LEU A 188 6.94 -20.09 -2.59
N ARG A 189 7.93 -19.19 -2.76
CA ARG A 189 9.07 -19.43 -3.64
C ARG A 189 10.34 -18.73 -3.16
N LYS A 190 11.43 -19.51 -3.12
CA LYS A 190 12.78 -19.00 -2.90
C LYS A 190 13.37 -18.44 -4.21
N PRO A 191 13.73 -17.15 -4.27
CA PRO A 191 14.37 -16.58 -5.45
C PRO A 191 15.80 -17.12 -5.66
N SER A 192 16.22 -17.24 -6.92
CA SER A 192 17.60 -17.64 -7.26
C SER A 192 18.60 -16.52 -7.01
N ILE A 193 19.90 -16.84 -6.96
CA ILE A 193 20.98 -15.84 -6.83
C ILE A 193 20.93 -14.80 -7.96
N TRP A 194 20.64 -15.24 -9.19
CA TRP A 194 20.52 -14.36 -10.36
C TRP A 194 19.33 -13.41 -10.24
N PHE A 195 18.18 -13.91 -9.77
CA PHE A 195 17.02 -13.07 -9.52
C PHE A 195 17.32 -12.00 -8.45
N ARG A 196 18.01 -12.40 -7.37
CA ARG A 196 18.42 -11.47 -6.30
C ARG A 196 19.41 -10.41 -6.82
N ALA A 197 20.34 -10.78 -7.69
CA ALA A 197 21.25 -9.84 -8.33
C ALA A 197 20.51 -8.84 -9.24
N MET A 198 19.50 -9.31 -9.98
CA MET A 198 18.62 -8.42 -10.77
C MET A 198 17.85 -7.44 -9.89
N VAL A 199 17.25 -7.90 -8.78
CA VAL A 199 16.56 -7.04 -7.81
C VAL A 199 17.52 -5.99 -7.25
N LEU A 200 18.74 -6.38 -6.85
CA LEU A 200 19.75 -5.45 -6.35
C LEU A 200 20.09 -4.37 -7.39
N GLY A 201 20.31 -4.75 -8.64
CA GLY A 201 20.58 -3.79 -9.73
C GLY A 201 19.39 -2.87 -9.98
N ALA A 202 18.18 -3.41 -10.02
CA ALA A 202 16.94 -2.65 -10.23
C ALA A 202 16.69 -1.66 -9.09
N GLN A 203 16.83 -2.08 -7.84
CA GLN A 203 16.74 -1.20 -6.66
C GLN A 203 17.81 -0.11 -6.71
N GLY A 204 19.07 -0.46 -7.05
CA GLY A 204 20.15 0.52 -7.18
C GLY A 204 19.84 1.64 -8.17
N VAL A 205 19.24 1.32 -9.33
CA VAL A 205 18.83 2.34 -10.31
C VAL A 205 17.57 3.08 -9.86
N PHE A 206 16.52 2.34 -9.49
CA PHE A 206 15.21 2.90 -9.21
C PHE A 206 15.19 3.77 -7.96
N TYR A 207 15.85 3.34 -6.87
CA TYR A 207 15.97 4.12 -5.64
C TYR A 207 16.55 5.51 -5.92
N ASN A 208 17.68 5.56 -6.63
CA ASN A 208 18.37 6.83 -6.93
C ASN A 208 17.53 7.71 -7.88
N ALA A 209 16.93 7.12 -8.92
CA ALA A 209 16.07 7.86 -9.85
C ALA A 209 14.83 8.44 -9.16
N PHE A 210 14.16 7.64 -8.31
CA PHE A 210 12.98 8.08 -7.57
C PHE A 210 13.33 9.11 -6.50
N PHE A 211 14.45 8.94 -5.77
CA PHE A 211 14.98 9.91 -4.82
C PHE A 211 15.18 11.29 -5.45
N LEU A 212 15.88 11.36 -6.59
CA LEU A 212 16.08 12.62 -7.32
C LEU A 212 14.76 13.20 -7.81
N SER A 213 13.87 12.35 -8.32
CA SER A 213 12.55 12.76 -8.80
C SER A 213 11.69 13.34 -7.68
N TYR A 214 11.71 12.76 -6.48
CA TYR A 214 10.96 13.25 -5.32
C TYR A 214 11.51 14.58 -4.80
N ILE A 215 12.83 14.81 -4.86
CA ILE A 215 13.42 16.12 -4.56
C ILE A 215 12.90 17.20 -5.53
N LEU A 216 12.81 16.87 -6.82
CA LEU A 216 12.39 17.81 -7.87
C LEU A 216 10.88 18.07 -7.86
N SER A 217 10.08 17.01 -7.76
CA SER A 217 8.61 17.10 -7.80
C SER A 217 7.93 15.98 -7.01
N PRO A 218 7.68 16.17 -5.70
CA PRO A 218 6.93 15.23 -4.86
C PRO A 218 5.55 14.91 -5.45
N LYS A 219 4.87 15.90 -6.04
CA LYS A 219 3.56 15.73 -6.66
C LYS A 219 3.61 14.77 -7.85
N THR A 220 4.61 14.91 -8.72
CA THR A 220 4.78 14.00 -9.86
C THR A 220 5.14 12.60 -9.37
N SER A 221 5.99 12.47 -8.34
CA SER A 221 6.34 11.20 -7.73
C SER A 221 5.13 10.46 -7.15
N HIS A 222 4.28 11.13 -6.35
CA HIS A 222 3.04 10.51 -5.86
C HIS A 222 2.09 10.12 -7.00
N ARG A 223 1.96 10.96 -8.04
CA ARG A 223 1.14 10.60 -9.21
C ARG A 223 1.70 9.40 -9.97
N PHE A 224 3.02 9.28 -10.06
CA PHE A 224 3.69 8.13 -10.66
C PHE A 224 3.40 6.85 -9.88
N VAL A 225 3.55 6.86 -8.55
CA VAL A 225 3.22 5.72 -7.68
C VAL A 225 1.75 5.35 -7.84
N ALA A 226 0.84 6.33 -7.78
CA ALA A 226 -0.59 6.06 -7.94
C ALA A 226 -0.95 5.34 -9.26
N HIS A 227 -0.24 5.64 -10.36
CA HIS A 227 -0.42 4.92 -11.63
C HIS A 227 0.26 3.54 -11.64
N LEU A 228 1.34 3.32 -10.88
CA LEU A 228 1.85 1.96 -10.66
C LEU A 228 0.79 1.11 -9.96
N GLU A 229 0.14 1.65 -8.94
CA GLU A 229 -0.87 0.90 -8.18
C GLU A 229 -2.17 0.68 -8.96
N GLU A 230 -2.53 1.57 -9.89
CA GLU A 230 -3.57 1.27 -10.88
C GLU A 230 -3.25 -0.01 -11.67
N GLU A 231 -1.99 -0.19 -12.08
CA GLU A 231 -1.54 -1.38 -12.81
C GLU A 231 -1.37 -2.60 -11.90
N ALA A 232 -1.06 -2.40 -10.61
CA ALA A 232 -1.04 -3.46 -9.60
C ALA A 232 -2.46 -4.01 -9.37
N VAL A 233 -3.46 -3.14 -9.18
CA VAL A 233 -4.88 -3.53 -9.05
C VAL A 233 -5.36 -4.32 -10.28
N VAL A 234 -4.96 -3.93 -11.49
CA VAL A 234 -5.23 -4.70 -12.72
C VAL A 234 -4.57 -6.08 -12.66
N THR A 235 -3.30 -6.14 -12.28
CA THR A 235 -2.51 -7.37 -12.25
C THR A 235 -3.10 -8.37 -11.26
N TYR A 236 -3.42 -7.94 -10.03
CA TYR A 236 -4.02 -8.80 -9.01
C TYR A 236 -5.45 -9.20 -9.33
N THR A 237 -6.26 -8.31 -9.93
CA THR A 237 -7.62 -8.69 -10.38
C THR A 237 -7.57 -9.80 -11.40
N ARG A 238 -6.67 -9.72 -12.39
CA ARG A 238 -6.48 -10.80 -13.37
C ARG A 238 -6.01 -12.08 -12.71
N CYS A 239 -5.08 -11.98 -11.76
CA CYS A 239 -4.59 -13.15 -11.02
C CYS A 239 -5.74 -13.85 -10.28
N ILE A 240 -6.59 -13.09 -9.58
CA ILE A 240 -7.79 -13.58 -8.91
C ILE A 240 -8.72 -14.30 -9.90
N GLU A 241 -9.04 -13.67 -11.04
CA GLU A 241 -9.90 -14.25 -12.08
C GLU A 241 -9.35 -15.58 -12.64
N GLU A 242 -8.03 -15.70 -12.79
CA GLU A 242 -7.36 -16.94 -13.20
C GLU A 242 -7.44 -18.05 -12.12
N ILE A 243 -7.31 -17.69 -10.84
CA ILE A 243 -7.44 -18.64 -9.72
C ILE A 243 -8.89 -19.12 -9.60
N GLU A 244 -9.86 -18.21 -9.62
CA GLU A 244 -11.30 -18.52 -9.51
C GLU A 244 -11.78 -19.40 -10.65
N ALA A 245 -11.25 -19.19 -11.86
CA ALA A 245 -11.56 -20.02 -13.01
C ALA A 245 -10.80 -21.37 -13.04
N GLY A 246 -10.02 -21.69 -12.00
CA GLY A 246 -9.26 -22.94 -11.92
C GLY A 246 -8.12 -23.04 -12.93
N ARG A 247 -7.66 -21.91 -13.50
CA ARG A 247 -6.57 -21.87 -14.50
C ARG A 247 -5.17 -21.87 -13.87
N ILE A 248 -5.11 -21.77 -12.54
CA ILE A 248 -3.91 -22.02 -11.73
C ILE A 248 -4.22 -23.11 -10.69
N PRO A 249 -4.27 -24.39 -11.09
CA PRO A 249 -4.63 -25.50 -10.20
C PRO A 249 -3.78 -25.59 -8.93
N GLU A 250 -2.52 -25.16 -9.02
CA GLU A 250 -1.57 -25.13 -7.91
C GLU A 250 -2.03 -24.20 -6.78
N TRP A 251 -2.90 -23.22 -7.08
CA TRP A 251 -3.34 -22.17 -6.15
C TRP A 251 -4.80 -22.28 -5.73
N THR A 252 -5.64 -22.94 -6.53
CA THR A 252 -7.10 -23.04 -6.29
C THR A 252 -7.46 -23.52 -4.88
N ASN A 253 -6.68 -24.43 -4.30
CA ASN A 253 -6.88 -24.93 -2.93
C ASN A 253 -5.63 -24.77 -2.04
N ALA A 254 -4.68 -23.92 -2.43
CA ALA A 254 -3.49 -23.69 -1.62
C ALA A 254 -3.86 -22.94 -0.34
N PRO A 255 -3.38 -23.37 0.84
CA PRO A 255 -3.59 -22.63 2.08
C PRO A 255 -2.83 -21.30 2.05
N ALA A 256 -3.40 -20.26 2.67
CA ALA A 256 -2.70 -19.00 2.86
C ALA A 256 -1.45 -19.22 3.75
N PRO A 257 -0.30 -18.58 3.43
CA PRO A 257 0.88 -18.61 4.30
C PRO A 257 0.58 -18.09 5.71
N ALA A 258 1.24 -18.65 6.73
CA ALA A 258 1.03 -18.24 8.12
C ALA A 258 1.29 -16.73 8.33
N ILE A 259 2.36 -16.20 7.72
CA ILE A 259 2.68 -14.76 7.75
C ILE A 259 1.52 -13.90 7.22
N ALA A 260 0.82 -14.37 6.19
CA ALA A 260 -0.32 -13.66 5.61
C ALA A 260 -1.54 -13.71 6.52
N LYS A 261 -1.83 -14.88 7.11
CA LYS A 261 -2.91 -15.04 8.09
C LYS A 261 -2.69 -14.13 9.30
N ASP A 262 -1.47 -14.08 9.80
CA ASP A 262 -1.11 -13.24 10.94
C ASP A 262 -1.19 -11.76 10.60
N TYR A 263 -0.70 -11.35 9.42
CA TYR A 263 -0.71 -9.97 8.96
C TYR A 263 -2.13 -9.51 8.64
N TRP A 264 -2.83 -10.10 7.68
CA TRP A 264 -4.20 -9.65 7.33
C TRP A 264 -5.30 -10.15 8.28
N ARG A 265 -4.95 -10.83 9.37
CA ARG A 265 -5.90 -11.42 10.34
C ARG A 265 -6.92 -12.34 9.67
N LEU A 266 -6.47 -13.12 8.69
CA LEU A 266 -7.32 -14.04 7.95
C LEU A 266 -7.71 -15.26 8.80
N ASP A 267 -8.82 -15.90 8.42
CA ASP A 267 -9.28 -17.11 9.08
C ASP A 267 -8.24 -18.24 9.03
N PRO A 268 -8.24 -19.16 10.02
CA PRO A 268 -7.30 -20.28 10.07
C PRO A 268 -7.33 -21.20 8.85
N ASP A 269 -8.45 -21.27 8.13
CA ASP A 269 -8.64 -22.06 6.91
C ASP A 269 -8.53 -21.22 5.61
N ALA A 270 -8.17 -19.94 5.72
CA ALA A 270 -7.99 -19.06 4.58
C ALA A 270 -7.02 -19.64 3.53
N LYS A 271 -7.35 -19.39 2.27
CA LYS A 271 -6.64 -19.85 1.08
C LYS A 271 -5.79 -18.73 0.48
N LEU A 272 -4.89 -19.11 -0.43
CA LEU A 272 -4.08 -18.15 -1.18
C LEU A 272 -4.93 -17.14 -1.97
N LEU A 273 -6.14 -17.53 -2.39
CA LEU A 273 -7.10 -16.61 -3.02
C LEU A 273 -7.48 -15.44 -2.11
N ASP A 274 -7.69 -15.69 -0.82
CA ASP A 274 -8.04 -14.65 0.16
C ASP A 274 -6.88 -13.66 0.35
N VAL A 275 -5.63 -14.17 0.30
CA VAL A 275 -4.42 -13.34 0.30
C VAL A 275 -4.38 -12.45 -0.94
N MET A 276 -4.71 -12.95 -2.14
CA MET A 276 -4.73 -12.14 -3.36
C MET A 276 -5.76 -11.01 -3.28
N TYR A 277 -6.91 -11.27 -2.66
CA TYR A 277 -7.91 -10.23 -2.41
C TYR A 277 -7.41 -9.17 -1.43
N ALA A 278 -6.75 -9.57 -0.35
CA ALA A 278 -6.19 -8.66 0.65
C ALA A 278 -5.12 -7.76 0.02
N VAL A 279 -4.15 -8.35 -0.68
CA VAL A 279 -3.10 -7.62 -1.41
C VAL A 279 -3.71 -6.64 -2.41
N ARG A 280 -4.67 -7.07 -3.25
CA ARG A 280 -5.37 -6.16 -4.19
C ARG A 280 -6.03 -4.96 -3.48
N SER A 281 -6.53 -5.17 -2.26
CA SER A 281 -7.19 -4.13 -1.49
C SER A 281 -6.17 -3.14 -0.92
N ASP A 282 -5.00 -3.62 -0.50
CA ASP A 282 -3.85 -2.78 -0.15
C ASP A 282 -3.41 -1.92 -1.35
N GLU A 283 -3.22 -2.53 -2.54
CA GLU A 283 -2.86 -1.79 -3.77
C GLU A 283 -3.87 -0.68 -4.10
N SER A 284 -5.16 -0.97 -3.93
CA SER A 284 -6.21 0.01 -4.18
C SER A 284 -6.20 1.15 -3.15
N THR A 285 -5.74 0.87 -1.92
CA THR A 285 -5.49 1.86 -0.88
C THR A 285 -4.30 2.73 -1.26
N HIS A 286 -3.16 2.13 -1.64
CA HIS A 286 -1.96 2.87 -2.06
C HIS A 286 -2.24 3.76 -3.28
N ARG A 287 -2.99 3.25 -4.26
CA ARG A 287 -3.53 4.02 -5.39
C ARG A 287 -4.31 5.25 -4.92
N PHE A 288 -5.29 5.02 -4.04
CA PHE A 288 -6.18 6.06 -3.55
C PHE A 288 -5.43 7.14 -2.77
N VAL A 289 -4.56 6.72 -1.85
CA VAL A 289 -3.75 7.60 -1.02
C VAL A 289 -2.80 8.41 -1.90
N ASN A 290 -2.01 7.78 -2.77
CA ASN A 290 -1.04 8.51 -3.60
C ASN A 290 -1.69 9.49 -4.58
N HIS A 291 -2.83 9.14 -5.20
CA HIS A 291 -3.58 10.12 -6.03
C HIS A 291 -4.06 11.32 -5.21
N SER A 292 -4.54 11.07 -3.99
CA SER A 292 -4.98 12.11 -3.06
C SER A 292 -3.82 13.01 -2.65
N LEU A 293 -2.69 12.43 -2.23
CA LEU A 293 -1.48 13.15 -1.85
C LEU A 293 -0.91 14.00 -3.00
N ALA A 294 -0.99 13.50 -4.24
CA ALA A 294 -0.61 14.26 -5.43
C ALA A 294 -1.51 15.50 -5.68
N ASN A 295 -2.75 15.51 -5.16
CA ASN A 295 -3.66 16.65 -5.30
C ASN A 295 -3.45 17.73 -4.23
N LEU A 296 -2.68 17.45 -3.17
CA LEU A 296 -2.44 18.38 -2.06
C LEU A 296 -1.28 19.33 -2.32
N ASN A 297 -1.23 20.42 -1.54
CA ASN A 297 -0.06 21.26 -1.44
C ASN A 297 0.96 20.66 -0.48
N TYR A 298 1.98 20.02 -1.05
CA TYR A 298 3.10 19.39 -0.34
C TYR A 298 3.76 20.23 0.78
N LYS A 299 3.68 21.58 0.73
CA LYS A 299 4.32 22.45 1.73
C LYS A 299 3.42 22.81 2.91
N THR A 300 2.11 22.86 2.71
CA THR A 300 1.17 23.44 3.69
C THR A 300 0.11 22.48 4.15
N ASP A 301 -0.30 21.55 3.30
CA ASP A 301 -1.45 20.70 3.55
C ASP A 301 -1.06 19.50 4.45
N VAL A 302 -1.96 19.16 5.37
CA VAL A 302 -1.87 17.97 6.22
C VAL A 302 -2.27 16.71 5.44
N ASN A 303 -1.81 15.56 5.88
CA ASN A 303 -2.26 14.29 5.34
C ASN A 303 -3.70 14.02 5.81
N PRO A 304 -4.70 13.92 4.92
CA PRO A 304 -6.09 13.69 5.30
C PRO A 304 -6.31 12.32 5.96
N PHE A 305 -5.37 11.39 5.80
CA PHE A 305 -5.44 10.04 6.31
C PHE A 305 -4.75 9.85 7.67
N ALA A 306 -4.14 10.92 8.19
CA ALA A 306 -3.35 10.85 9.43
C ALA A 306 -4.16 10.48 10.68
N LEU A 307 -5.48 10.63 10.66
CA LEU A 307 -6.36 10.31 11.80
C LEU A 307 -7.21 9.07 11.54
N ARG A 308 -7.62 8.86 10.30
CA ARG A 308 -8.39 7.70 9.85
C ARG A 308 -8.31 7.60 8.34
N GLU A 309 -8.52 6.40 7.83
CA GLU A 309 -8.71 6.16 6.41
C GLU A 309 -10.18 5.91 6.07
N PRO A 310 -10.63 6.26 4.84
CA PRO A 310 -11.93 5.82 4.36
C PRO A 310 -11.99 4.29 4.27
N GLY A 311 -13.17 3.71 4.38
CA GLY A 311 -13.38 2.29 4.15
C GLY A 311 -13.13 1.89 2.68
N MET A 312 -13.11 0.59 2.43
CA MET A 312 -12.90 0.06 1.07
C MET A 312 -14.07 0.33 0.13
N ASP A 313 -15.26 0.58 0.67
CA ASP A 313 -16.41 1.10 -0.08
C ASP A 313 -16.07 2.41 -0.82
N VAL A 314 -15.19 3.24 -0.26
CA VAL A 314 -14.68 4.46 -0.89
C VAL A 314 -13.37 4.20 -1.65
N LYS A 315 -12.36 3.62 -1.00
CA LYS A 315 -11.01 3.44 -1.59
C LYS A 315 -11.02 2.49 -2.79
N GLY A 316 -11.89 1.48 -2.77
CA GLY A 316 -12.07 0.52 -3.84
C GLY A 316 -12.77 1.08 -5.07
N GLN A 317 -13.65 2.08 -4.90
CA GLN A 317 -14.55 2.61 -5.93
C GLN A 317 -14.21 4.04 -6.39
N LYS A 318 -13.19 4.66 -5.78
CA LYS A 318 -12.70 5.99 -6.16
C LYS A 318 -11.19 5.99 -6.35
N LEU A 319 -10.70 6.86 -7.23
CA LEU A 319 -9.28 6.98 -7.53
C LEU A 319 -8.48 7.74 -6.47
N GLY A 320 -9.12 8.57 -5.65
CA GLY A 320 -8.49 9.47 -4.68
C GLY A 320 -9.38 10.68 -4.42
N PHE A 321 -9.07 11.42 -3.37
CA PHE A 321 -9.72 12.70 -3.08
C PHE A 321 -9.10 13.83 -3.90
N GLU A 322 -9.96 14.68 -4.45
CA GLU A 322 -9.54 16.03 -4.84
C GLU A 322 -9.31 16.86 -3.56
N ARG A 323 -8.55 17.96 -3.67
CA ARG A 323 -8.12 18.74 -2.49
C ARG A 323 -9.28 19.19 -1.59
N GLU A 324 -10.39 19.63 -2.17
CA GLU A 324 -11.59 20.05 -1.42
C GLU A 324 -12.27 18.89 -0.68
N GLU A 325 -12.19 17.68 -1.23
CA GLU A 325 -12.75 16.49 -0.59
C GLU A 325 -11.87 16.03 0.57
N ALA A 326 -10.55 16.12 0.40
CA ALA A 326 -9.59 15.89 1.48
C ALA A 326 -9.79 16.86 2.65
N GLU A 327 -10.08 18.14 2.37
CA GLU A 327 -10.41 19.15 3.39
C GLU A 327 -11.64 18.75 4.20
N LYS A 328 -12.74 18.44 3.51
CA LYS A 328 -13.99 17.99 4.16
C LYS A 328 -13.78 16.71 4.96
N TYR A 329 -12.95 15.78 4.47
CA TYR A 329 -12.66 14.54 5.16
C TYR A 329 -11.90 14.77 6.48
N VAL A 330 -10.95 15.70 6.49
CA VAL A 330 -10.22 16.12 7.71
C VAL A 330 -11.16 16.78 8.72
N GLU A 331 -12.00 17.70 8.26
CA GLU A 331 -13.01 18.36 9.12
C GLU A 331 -13.94 17.34 9.80
N GLN A 332 -14.45 16.37 9.04
CA GLN A 332 -15.27 15.29 9.58
C GLN A 332 -14.52 14.44 10.58
N SER A 333 -13.25 14.12 10.30
CA SER A 333 -12.40 13.32 11.20
C SER A 333 -12.17 14.04 12.53
N HIS A 334 -11.95 15.35 12.51
CA HIS A 334 -11.83 16.15 13.72
C HIS A 334 -13.12 16.20 14.53
N LYS A 335 -14.27 16.38 13.89
CA LYS A 335 -15.59 16.36 14.56
C LYS A 335 -15.84 15.04 15.28
N LEU A 336 -15.58 13.91 14.62
CA LEU A 336 -15.75 12.57 15.21
C LEU A 336 -14.86 12.37 16.46
N LEU A 337 -13.62 12.87 16.42
CA LEU A 337 -12.71 12.80 17.57
C LEU A 337 -13.16 13.70 18.72
N GLU A 338 -13.72 14.88 18.43
CA GLU A 338 -14.25 15.77 19.45
C GLU A 338 -15.50 15.21 20.12
N GLU A 339 -16.39 14.57 19.34
CA GLU A 339 -17.57 13.88 19.86
C GLU A 339 -17.18 12.72 20.78
N HIS A 340 -16.21 11.88 20.37
CA HIS A 340 -15.72 10.77 21.20
C HIS A 340 -15.04 11.21 22.50
N ARG A 341 -14.45 12.41 22.55
CA ARG A 341 -13.84 12.95 23.79
C ARG A 341 -14.84 13.52 24.79
N ARG A 342 -16.08 13.78 24.36
CA ARG A 342 -17.15 14.32 25.22
C ARG A 342 -17.92 13.23 25.96
N HIS A 343 -17.74 11.98 25.55
CA HIS A 343 -18.21 10.78 26.23
C HIS A 343 -17.06 10.13 26.99
#